data_AF-A0A0B3ANG8-F1
#
_entry.id   AF-A0A0B3ANG8-F1
#
_cell.length_a   1.000
_cell.length_b   1.000
_cell.length_c   1.000
_cell.angle_alpha   90.00
_cell.angle_beta   90.00
_cell.angle_gamma   90.00
#
_symmetry.space_group_name_H-M   'P 1'
#
loop_
_entity.id
_entity.type
_entity.pdbx_description
1 polymer ?
#
loop_
_entity_poly.entity_id
_entity_poly.type
_entity_poly.pdbx_seq_one_letter_code
_entity_poly.pdbx_strand_id
1 'polypeptide(L)'
;MINFLTQMPVLDFRSILEIWRNAGIFDIILPFLLIFALVFAILEKSKILGSNRAVYAIISLAISFFSISNPYLTPFFAILFANAALGFAVLLVFVLLLGMFTAKDGKNGWIWVGMLFGIVIFFWVLGRSINDAGLQPLVYEFFYANPVLWSTVIYGGAILAVIVLVVVMVPHGDETPGETLKKLFTPR
;
A
#
# COMPACT_ATOMS: atom_id res chain seq x y z
N MET A 1 -30.98 -5.08 -49.50
CA MET A 1 -30.02 -5.73 -48.57
C MET A 1 -29.06 -4.68 -48.08
N ILE A 2 -29.34 -4.11 -46.91
CA ILE A 2 -28.60 -2.95 -46.37
C ILE A 2 -27.43 -3.49 -45.54
N ASN A 3 -26.21 -3.19 -46.00
CA ASN A 3 -24.90 -3.24 -45.33
C ASN A 3 -24.82 -3.96 -43.96
N PHE A 4 -24.93 -5.29 -43.96
CA PHE A 4 -24.57 -6.12 -42.81
C PHE A 4 -23.04 -6.09 -42.55
N LEU A 5 -22.25 -5.70 -43.56
CA LEU A 5 -20.79 -5.67 -43.51
C LEU A 5 -20.20 -4.40 -42.88
N THR A 6 -20.97 -3.32 -42.69
CA THR A 6 -20.51 -2.10 -42.00
C THR A 6 -20.89 -2.07 -40.51
N GLN A 7 -21.56 -3.10 -40.01
CA GLN A 7 -21.87 -3.27 -38.58
C GLN A 7 -20.93 -4.26 -37.88
N MET A 8 -19.87 -4.74 -38.54
CA MET A 8 -18.86 -5.49 -37.82
C MET A 8 -18.14 -4.54 -36.87
N PRO A 9 -18.20 -4.77 -35.55
CA PRO A 9 -17.40 -3.99 -34.62
C PRO A 9 -15.95 -4.18 -35.03
N VAL A 10 -15.31 -3.10 -35.47
CA VAL A 10 -13.87 -3.11 -35.71
C VAL A 10 -13.24 -3.47 -34.38
N LEU A 11 -12.52 -4.59 -34.33
CA LEU A 11 -11.78 -5.00 -33.13
C LEU A 11 -10.63 -4.02 -32.92
N ASP A 12 -10.93 -2.88 -32.33
CA ASP A 12 -9.96 -1.94 -31.81
C ASP A 12 -9.58 -2.31 -30.37
N PHE A 13 -8.46 -1.78 -29.90
CA PHE A 13 -7.96 -2.09 -28.57
C PHE A 13 -8.96 -1.73 -27.46
N ARG A 14 -9.73 -0.64 -27.66
CA ARG A 14 -10.76 -0.20 -26.72
C ARG A 14 -11.88 -1.22 -26.60
N SER A 15 -12.32 -1.79 -27.72
CA SER A 15 -13.33 -2.86 -27.76
C SER A 15 -12.83 -4.13 -27.07
N ILE A 16 -11.55 -4.49 -27.24
CA ILE A 16 -10.96 -5.64 -26.54
C ILE A 16 -10.97 -5.41 -25.02
N LEU A 17 -10.54 -4.23 -24.56
CA LEU A 17 -10.57 -3.89 -23.14
C LEU A 17 -11.98 -3.87 -22.56
N GLU A 18 -12.96 -3.41 -23.34
CA GLU A 18 -14.36 -3.43 -22.94
C GLU A 18 -14.91 -4.87 -22.84
N ILE A 19 -14.56 -5.75 -23.78
CA ILE A 19 -14.89 -7.17 -23.68
C ILE A 19 -14.27 -7.77 -22.42
N TRP A 20 -13.02 -7.47 -22.11
CA TRP A 20 -12.31 -7.97 -20.92
C TRP A 20 -12.93 -7.48 -19.62
N ARG A 21 -13.31 -6.20 -19.57
CA ARG A 21 -14.07 -5.61 -18.47
C ARG A 21 -15.40 -6.32 -18.29
N ASN A 22 -16.17 -6.49 -19.35
CA ASN A 22 -17.48 -7.15 -19.29
C ASN A 22 -17.36 -8.65 -18.96
N ALA A 23 -16.24 -9.29 -19.33
CA ALA A 23 -15.91 -10.66 -18.96
C ALA A 23 -15.43 -10.81 -17.50
N GLY A 24 -15.30 -9.71 -16.74
CA GLY A 24 -14.87 -9.72 -15.34
C GLY A 24 -13.37 -9.94 -15.16
N ILE A 25 -12.54 -9.75 -16.19
CA ILE A 25 -11.08 -9.92 -16.08
C ILE A 25 -10.51 -8.92 -15.06
N PHE A 26 -10.96 -7.66 -15.11
CA PHE A 26 -10.47 -6.63 -14.19
C PHE A 26 -11.07 -6.75 -12.78
N ASP A 27 -12.32 -7.19 -12.67
CA ASP A 27 -13.04 -7.20 -11.39
C ASP A 27 -12.88 -8.51 -10.62
N ILE A 28 -12.52 -9.61 -11.29
CA ILE A 28 -12.41 -10.94 -10.69
C ILE A 28 -11.01 -11.51 -10.85
N ILE A 29 -10.49 -11.58 -12.09
CA ILE A 29 -9.22 -12.26 -12.36
C ILE A 29 -8.02 -11.46 -11.82
N LEU A 30 -8.01 -10.14 -11.98
CA LEU A 30 -6.92 -9.31 -11.46
C LEU A 30 -6.84 -9.36 -9.92
N PRO A 31 -7.92 -9.15 -9.15
CA PRO A 31 -7.87 -9.31 -7.69
C PRO A 31 -7.43 -10.71 -7.27
N PHE A 32 -7.90 -11.75 -7.94
CA PHE A 32 -7.46 -13.13 -7.69
C PHE A 32 -5.95 -13.30 -7.82
N LEU A 33 -5.39 -12.87 -8.94
CA LEU A 33 -3.94 -13.00 -9.21
C LEU A 33 -3.12 -12.19 -8.20
N LEU A 34 -3.61 -11.03 -7.78
CA LEU A 34 -2.96 -10.19 -6.77
C LEU A 34 -2.94 -10.86 -5.40
N ILE A 35 -4.07 -11.42 -4.95
CA ILE A 35 -4.15 -12.16 -3.68
C ILE A 35 -3.24 -13.40 -3.75
N PHE A 36 -3.27 -14.12 -4.87
CA PHE A 36 -2.43 -15.30 -5.08
C PHE A 36 -0.95 -14.97 -4.97
N ALA A 37 -0.50 -13.95 -5.71
CA ALA A 37 0.89 -13.52 -5.72
C ALA A 37 1.32 -13.01 -4.35
N LEU A 38 0.48 -12.22 -3.67
CA LEU A 38 0.79 -11.67 -2.35
C LEU A 38 0.92 -12.77 -1.30
N VAL A 39 -0.06 -13.68 -1.21
CA VAL A 39 -0.04 -14.78 -0.25
C VAL A 39 1.14 -15.72 -0.54
N PHE A 40 1.39 -16.05 -1.82
CA PHE A 40 2.54 -16.84 -2.21
C PHE A 40 3.85 -16.19 -1.79
N ALA A 41 4.02 -14.89 -2.06
CA ALA A 41 5.21 -14.14 -1.71
C ALA A 41 5.43 -14.07 -0.19
N ILE A 42 4.36 -13.88 0.59
CA ILE A 42 4.42 -13.86 2.06
C ILE A 42 4.87 -15.24 2.58
N LEU A 43 4.28 -16.34 2.09
CA LEU A 43 4.66 -17.69 2.48
C LEU A 43 6.12 -18.01 2.09
N GLU A 44 6.55 -17.59 0.91
CA GLU A 44 7.93 -17.79 0.44
C GLU A 44 8.95 -16.98 1.25
N LYS A 45 8.65 -15.72 1.57
CA LYS A 45 9.55 -14.84 2.33
C LYS A 45 9.60 -15.19 3.81
N SER A 46 8.46 -15.60 4.40
CA SER A 46 8.39 -15.98 5.81
C SER A 46 9.00 -17.35 6.11
N LYS A 47 9.05 -18.26 5.12
CA LYS A 47 9.51 -19.65 5.27
C LYS A 47 8.80 -20.44 6.38
N ILE A 48 7.57 -20.05 6.73
CA ILE A 48 6.84 -20.60 7.87
C ILE A 48 6.46 -22.09 7.70
N LEU A 49 6.32 -22.56 6.46
CA LEU A 49 5.97 -23.96 6.14
C LEU A 49 7.16 -24.75 5.54
N GLY A 50 8.40 -24.42 5.94
CA GLY A 50 9.61 -25.02 5.36
C GLY A 50 10.00 -24.35 4.05
N SER A 51 10.53 -25.09 3.06
CA SER A 51 10.99 -24.55 1.76
C SER A 51 10.31 -25.23 0.55
N ASN A 52 9.05 -25.63 0.69
CA ASN A 52 8.30 -26.31 -0.36
C ASN A 52 7.44 -25.33 -1.17
N ARG A 53 7.93 -24.93 -2.35
CA ARG A 53 7.22 -24.00 -3.25
C ARG A 53 5.89 -24.54 -3.76
N ALA A 54 5.75 -25.86 -3.94
CA ALA A 54 4.49 -26.45 -4.40
C ALA A 54 3.39 -26.28 -3.34
N VAL A 55 3.74 -26.46 -2.07
CA VAL A 55 2.80 -26.25 -0.95
C VAL A 55 2.38 -24.77 -0.87
N TYR A 56 3.31 -23.83 -1.03
CA TYR A 56 2.96 -22.41 -1.06
C TYR A 56 1.97 -22.09 -2.19
N ALA A 57 2.20 -22.61 -3.40
CA ALA A 57 1.34 -22.39 -4.55
C ALA A 57 -0.08 -22.95 -4.31
N ILE A 58 -0.20 -24.16 -3.76
CA ILE A 58 -1.50 -24.77 -3.48
C ILE A 58 -2.27 -23.95 -2.43
N ILE A 59 -1.59 -23.54 -1.36
CA ILE A 59 -2.23 -22.76 -0.27
C ILE A 59 -2.64 -21.37 -0.76
N SER A 60 -1.76 -20.65 -1.47
CA SER A 60 -2.07 -19.34 -2.02
C SER A 60 -3.21 -19.41 -3.02
N LEU A 61 -3.26 -20.45 -3.85
CA LEU A 61 -4.34 -20.69 -4.80
C LEU A 61 -5.67 -20.90 -4.07
N ALA A 62 -5.70 -21.79 -3.07
CA ALA A 62 -6.90 -22.05 -2.27
C ALA A 62 -7.42 -20.78 -1.57
N ILE A 63 -6.53 -19.98 -0.96
CA ILE A 63 -6.90 -18.71 -0.30
C ILE A 63 -7.45 -17.72 -1.31
N SER A 64 -6.86 -17.64 -2.50
CA SER A 64 -7.30 -16.69 -3.53
C SER A 64 -8.67 -17.08 -4.08
N PHE A 65 -8.92 -18.36 -4.33
CA PHE A 65 -10.24 -18.85 -4.73
C PHE A 65 -11.31 -18.58 -3.66
N PHE A 66 -10.99 -18.83 -2.39
CA PHE A 66 -11.90 -18.52 -1.28
C PHE A 66 -12.18 -17.02 -1.16
N SER A 67 -11.17 -16.19 -1.43
CA SER A 67 -11.30 -14.74 -1.40
C SER A 67 -12.24 -14.22 -2.49
N ILE A 68 -12.17 -14.75 -3.72
CA ILE A 68 -13.12 -14.40 -4.79
C ILE A 68 -14.55 -14.77 -4.39
N SER A 69 -14.73 -15.92 -3.75
CA SER A 69 -16.06 -16.41 -3.35
C SER A 69 -16.77 -15.46 -2.37
N ASN A 70 -16.04 -14.56 -1.73
CA ASN A 70 -16.62 -13.57 -0.82
C ASN A 70 -16.88 -12.24 -1.57
N PRO A 71 -18.14 -11.78 -1.66
CA PRO A 71 -18.50 -10.57 -2.41
C PRO A 71 -17.93 -9.28 -1.77
N TYR A 72 -17.45 -9.33 -0.53
CA TYR A 72 -16.85 -8.18 0.15
C TYR A 72 -15.33 -8.12 0.00
N LEU A 73 -14.65 -9.27 -0.12
CA LEU A 73 -13.19 -9.30 -0.21
C LEU A 73 -12.70 -8.85 -1.59
N THR A 74 -13.38 -9.25 -2.66
CA THR A 74 -12.99 -8.91 -4.03
C THR A 74 -12.94 -7.39 -4.26
N PRO A 75 -14.00 -6.60 -3.94
CA PRO A 75 -13.95 -5.15 -4.07
C PRO A 75 -12.93 -4.50 -3.13
N PHE A 76 -12.78 -5.03 -1.90
CA PHE A 76 -11.79 -4.52 -0.94
C PHE A 76 -10.37 -4.61 -1.51
N PHE A 77 -9.97 -5.78 -2.04
CA PHE A 77 -8.65 -5.95 -2.61
C PHE A 77 -8.47 -5.13 -3.89
N ALA A 78 -9.49 -5.03 -4.75
CA ALA A 78 -9.44 -4.17 -5.94
C ALA A 78 -9.12 -2.72 -5.57
N ILE A 79 -9.84 -2.17 -4.57
CA ILE A 79 -9.62 -0.81 -4.06
C ILE A 79 -8.24 -0.69 -3.40
N LEU A 80 -7.87 -1.65 -2.54
CA LEU A 80 -6.59 -1.64 -1.82
C LEU A 80 -5.41 -1.60 -2.79
N PHE A 81 -5.41 -2.47 -3.80
CA PHE A 81 -4.32 -2.56 -4.76
C PHE A 81 -4.32 -1.40 -5.76
N ALA A 82 -5.48 -0.90 -6.18
CA ALA A 82 -5.55 0.32 -6.99
C ALA A 82 -4.93 1.51 -6.23
N ASN A 83 -5.27 1.66 -4.96
CA ASN A 83 -4.73 2.72 -4.09
C ASN A 83 -3.23 2.52 -3.83
N ALA A 84 -2.77 1.29 -3.60
CA ALA A 84 -1.35 0.99 -3.43
C ALA A 84 -0.56 1.31 -4.71
N ALA A 85 -1.06 0.90 -5.88
CA ALA A 85 -0.44 1.19 -7.17
C ALA A 85 -0.35 2.70 -7.43
N LEU A 86 -1.42 3.44 -7.14
CA LEU A 86 -1.41 4.91 -7.21
C LEU A 86 -0.38 5.49 -6.24
N GLY A 87 -0.35 5.02 -4.99
CA GLY A 87 0.63 5.44 -3.99
C GLY A 87 2.07 5.20 -4.44
N PHE A 88 2.37 4.05 -5.05
CA PHE A 88 3.69 3.75 -5.61
C PHE A 88 4.02 4.61 -6.83
N ALA A 89 3.07 4.88 -7.73
CA ALA A 89 3.28 5.77 -8.87
C ALA A 89 3.63 7.19 -8.40
N VAL A 90 2.90 7.68 -7.40
CA VAL A 90 3.13 8.98 -6.76
C VAL A 90 4.50 9.00 -6.09
N LEU A 91 4.83 7.98 -5.29
CA LEU A 91 6.15 7.86 -4.64
C LEU A 91 7.29 7.80 -5.67
N LEU A 92 7.10 7.10 -6.79
CA LEU A 92 8.08 7.02 -7.87
C LEU A 92 8.32 8.41 -8.48
N VAL A 93 7.26 9.15 -8.81
CA VAL A 93 7.37 10.53 -9.30
C VAL A 93 8.09 11.41 -8.28
N PHE A 94 7.77 11.27 -6.99
CA PHE A 94 8.45 11.99 -5.91
C PHE A 94 9.95 11.72 -5.87
N VAL A 95 10.35 10.44 -5.89
CA VAL A 95 11.77 10.04 -5.88
C VAL A 95 12.50 10.54 -7.13
N LEU A 96 11.85 10.53 -8.30
CA LEU A 96 12.42 11.09 -9.53
C LEU A 96 12.67 12.59 -9.41
N LEU A 97 11.71 13.34 -8.88
CA LEU A 97 11.85 14.79 -8.67
C LEU A 97 12.95 15.11 -7.67
N LEU A 98 13.01 14.39 -6.54
CA LEU A 98 14.09 14.55 -5.57
C LEU A 98 15.46 14.20 -6.18
N GLY A 99 15.55 13.09 -6.91
CA GLY A 99 16.77 12.65 -7.57
C GLY A 99 17.30 13.68 -8.56
N MET A 100 16.40 14.34 -9.30
CA MET A 100 16.76 15.38 -10.27
C MET A 100 17.49 16.58 -9.63
N PHE A 101 17.11 16.97 -8.41
CA PHE A 101 17.68 18.13 -7.72
C PHE A 101 18.83 17.79 -6.76
N THR A 102 19.11 16.51 -6.54
CA THR A 102 20.21 16.05 -5.66
C THR A 102 21.47 15.67 -6.46
N ALA A 103 21.54 16.06 -7.74
CA ALA A 103 22.64 15.73 -8.63
C ALA A 103 23.96 16.43 -8.23
N LYS A 104 24.78 15.64 -7.53
CA LYS A 104 26.26 15.57 -7.43
C LYS A 104 27.13 16.78 -7.05
N ASP A 105 26.76 18.04 -7.30
CA ASP A 105 27.62 19.18 -6.94
C ASP A 105 27.06 19.96 -5.75
N GLY A 106 27.30 19.39 -4.57
CA GLY A 106 26.83 19.88 -3.28
C GLY A 106 27.45 21.21 -2.86
N LYS A 107 26.69 22.30 -3.00
CA LYS A 107 26.62 23.33 -1.97
C LYS A 107 25.42 23.03 -1.10
N ASN A 108 25.66 22.77 0.19
CA ASN A 108 24.67 22.28 1.16
C ASN A 108 23.36 23.11 1.21
N GLY A 109 23.37 24.39 0.77
CA GLY A 109 22.17 25.23 0.66
C GLY A 109 21.29 24.99 -0.57
N TRP A 110 21.84 24.54 -1.70
CA TRP A 110 21.07 24.30 -2.92
C TRP A 110 20.20 23.03 -2.84
N ILE A 111 20.59 22.07 -2.01
CA ILE A 111 19.82 20.84 -1.77
C ILE A 111 18.48 21.16 -1.09
N TRP A 112 18.45 22.07 -0.11
CA TRP A 112 17.20 22.47 0.56
C TRP A 112 16.25 23.22 -0.38
N VAL A 113 16.80 24.08 -1.24
CA VAL A 113 16.02 24.79 -2.27
C VAL A 113 15.45 23.80 -3.29
N GLY A 114 16.25 22.85 -3.76
CA GLY A 114 15.81 21.79 -4.65
C GLY A 114 14.75 20.87 -4.03
N MET A 115 14.88 20.56 -2.74
CA MET A 115 13.92 19.74 -2.01
C MET A 115 12.58 20.47 -1.82
N LEU A 116 12.61 21.75 -1.42
CA LEU A 116 11.40 22.57 -1.32
C LEU A 116 10.70 22.68 -2.67
N PHE A 117 11.46 22.95 -3.74
CA PHE A 117 10.93 23.05 -5.10
C PHE A 117 10.35 21.72 -5.60
N GLY A 118 11.04 20.61 -5.31
CA GLY A 118 10.57 19.25 -5.61
C GLY A 118 9.28 18.89 -4.88
N ILE A 119 9.14 19.26 -3.61
CA ILE A 119 7.92 19.08 -2.83
C ILE A 119 6.76 19.89 -3.41
N VAL A 120 6.99 21.16 -3.76
CA VAL A 120 5.96 22.03 -4.36
C VAL A 120 5.49 21.47 -5.70
N ILE A 121 6.42 21.09 -6.58
CA ILE A 121 6.09 20.46 -7.87
C ILE A 121 5.35 19.14 -7.64
N PHE A 122 5.79 18.32 -6.69
CA PHE A 122 5.13 17.06 -6.37
C PHE A 122 3.67 17.26 -5.97
N PHE A 123 3.38 18.16 -5.01
CA PHE A 123 2.00 18.43 -4.60
C PHE A 123 1.17 19.05 -5.73
N TRP A 124 1.78 19.88 -6.57
CA TRP A 124 1.11 20.44 -7.75
C TRP A 124 0.76 19.37 -8.78
N VAL A 125 1.71 18.49 -9.14
CA VAL A 125 1.51 17.36 -10.06
C VAL A 125 0.50 16.37 -9.50
N LEU A 126 0.58 16.08 -8.20
CA LEU A 126 -0.34 15.17 -7.52
C LEU A 126 -1.77 15.73 -7.52
N GLY A 127 -1.94 16.99 -7.14
CA GLY A 127 -3.24 17.67 -7.15
C GLY A 127 -3.86 17.71 -8.55
N ARG A 128 -3.05 18.00 -9.57
CA ARG A 128 -3.49 17.97 -10.96
C ARG A 128 -3.87 16.57 -11.43
N SER A 129 -3.03 15.57 -11.14
CA SER A 129 -3.31 14.17 -11.48
C SER A 129 -4.60 13.66 -10.85
N ILE A 130 -4.86 14.01 -9.58
CA ILE A 130 -6.10 13.65 -8.89
C ILE A 130 -7.32 14.32 -9.54
N ASN A 131 -7.18 15.59 -9.93
CA ASN A 131 -8.25 16.34 -10.59
C ASN A 131 -8.57 15.78 -11.98
N ASP A 132 -7.55 15.62 -12.83
CA ASP A 132 -7.68 15.14 -14.21
C ASP A 132 -8.16 13.68 -14.25
N ALA A 133 -7.77 12.84 -13.28
CA ALA A 133 -8.23 11.46 -13.16
C ALA A 133 -9.65 11.33 -12.57
N GLY A 134 -10.30 12.44 -12.18
CA GLY A 134 -11.63 12.41 -11.57
C GLY A 134 -11.66 11.71 -10.21
N LEU A 135 -10.50 11.56 -9.55
CA LEU A 135 -10.36 10.87 -8.26
C LEU A 135 -10.69 11.80 -7.07
N GLN A 136 -11.07 13.04 -7.35
CA GLN A 136 -11.40 14.01 -6.31
C GLN A 136 -12.48 13.52 -5.32
N PRO A 137 -13.56 12.84 -5.75
CA PRO A 137 -14.56 12.30 -4.83
C PRO A 137 -13.97 11.23 -3.89
N LEU A 138 -13.12 10.34 -4.41
CA LEU A 138 -12.47 9.29 -3.60
C LEU A 138 -11.51 9.89 -2.57
N VAL A 139 -10.73 10.89 -2.97
CA VAL A 139 -9.83 11.62 -2.06
C VAL A 139 -10.63 12.40 -1.02
N TYR A 140 -11.70 13.09 -1.44
CA TYR A 140 -12.57 13.81 -0.51
C TYR A 140 -13.25 12.86 0.48
N GLU A 141 -13.78 11.74 0.02
CA GLU A 141 -14.42 10.74 0.89
C GLU A 141 -13.41 10.10 1.86
N PHE A 142 -12.19 9.85 1.40
CA PHE A 142 -11.12 9.34 2.24
C PHE A 142 -10.70 10.34 3.33
N PHE A 143 -10.47 11.61 2.97
CA PHE A 143 -9.95 12.63 3.89
C PHE A 143 -11.04 13.32 4.74
N TYR A 144 -12.25 13.49 4.23
CA TYR A 144 -13.30 14.31 4.85
C TYR A 144 -14.58 13.55 5.22
N ALA A 145 -14.99 12.53 4.45
CA ALA A 145 -16.25 11.82 4.73
C ALA A 145 -16.15 10.76 5.84
N ASN A 146 -14.93 10.39 6.27
CA ASN A 146 -14.70 9.43 7.34
C ASN A 146 -14.01 10.09 8.56
N PRO A 147 -14.69 11.00 9.29
CA PRO A 147 -14.12 11.65 10.48
C PRO A 147 -13.75 10.63 11.56
N VAL A 148 -14.38 9.45 11.58
CA VAL A 148 -14.05 8.34 12.48
C VAL A 148 -12.70 7.69 12.15
N LEU A 149 -12.31 7.57 10.87
CA LEU A 149 -11.01 6.99 10.51
C LEU A 149 -9.87 7.92 10.90
N TRP A 150 -9.99 9.21 10.63
CA TRP A 150 -8.98 10.20 11.01
C TRP A 150 -8.91 10.40 12.51
N SER A 151 -10.05 10.41 13.20
CA SER A 151 -10.05 10.42 14.66
C SER A 151 -9.39 9.16 15.21
N THR A 152 -9.67 7.97 14.67
CA THR A 152 -9.08 6.71 15.14
C THR A 152 -7.59 6.61 14.82
N VAL A 153 -7.12 7.11 13.68
CA VAL A 153 -5.68 7.14 13.35
C VAL A 153 -4.94 8.15 14.22
N ILE A 154 -5.54 9.31 14.51
CA ILE A 154 -4.94 10.30 15.40
C ILE A 154 -4.93 9.81 16.85
N TYR A 155 -6.06 9.32 17.37
CA TYR A 155 -6.15 8.80 18.74
C TYR A 155 -5.37 7.49 18.91
N GLY A 156 -5.47 6.56 17.96
CA GLY A 156 -4.72 5.31 17.96
C GLY A 156 -3.22 5.54 17.75
N GLY A 157 -2.84 6.47 16.89
CA GLY A 157 -1.46 6.91 16.69
C GLY A 157 -0.90 7.63 17.92
N ALA A 158 -1.70 8.45 18.60
CA ALA A 158 -1.32 9.09 19.86
C ALA A 158 -1.15 8.04 20.98
N ILE A 159 -2.03 7.05 21.06
CA ILE A 159 -1.91 5.93 22.02
C ILE A 159 -0.64 5.13 21.73
N LEU A 160 -0.37 4.78 20.46
CA LEU A 160 0.87 4.11 20.07
C LEU A 160 2.10 4.96 20.38
N ALA A 161 2.06 6.27 20.12
CA ALA A 161 3.14 7.20 20.44
C ALA A 161 3.37 7.29 21.95
N VAL A 162 2.31 7.31 22.76
CA VAL A 162 2.39 7.25 24.23
C VAL A 162 2.96 5.91 24.68
N ILE A 163 2.53 4.79 24.11
CA ILE A 163 3.08 3.46 24.44
C ILE A 163 4.57 3.40 24.10
N VAL A 164 4.97 3.85 22.91
CA VAL A 164 6.37 3.91 22.49
C VAL A 164 7.15 4.84 23.40
N LEU A 165 6.60 6.01 23.75
CA LEU A 165 7.26 6.97 24.63
C LEU A 165 7.40 6.42 26.06
N VAL A 166 6.39 5.72 26.58
CA VAL A 166 6.47 5.01 27.87
C VAL A 166 7.50 3.89 27.80
N VAL A 167 7.51 3.06 26.76
CA VAL A 167 8.50 1.98 26.59
C VAL A 167 9.93 2.52 26.47
N VAL A 168 10.11 3.66 25.80
CA VAL A 168 11.41 4.33 25.65
C VAL A 168 11.83 5.06 26.94
N MET A 169 10.88 5.62 27.69
CA MET A 169 11.12 6.32 28.95
C MET A 169 11.17 5.41 30.17
N VAL A 170 10.70 4.16 30.08
CA VAL A 170 10.94 3.13 31.10
C VAL A 170 12.45 2.90 31.10
N PRO A 171 13.16 3.39 32.14
CA PRO A 171 14.57 3.11 32.27
C PRO A 171 14.67 1.59 32.33
N HIS A 172 15.44 1.01 31.41
CA HIS A 172 15.82 -0.38 31.54
C HIS A 172 16.69 -0.44 32.79
N GLY A 173 16.06 -0.71 33.93
CA GLY A 173 16.72 -0.99 35.18
C GLY A 173 17.69 -2.12 34.93
N ASP A 174 18.94 -1.75 34.87
CA ASP A 174 20.14 -2.53 34.65
C ASP A 174 20.43 -3.48 35.83
N GLU A 175 19.60 -3.47 36.86
CA GLU A 175 19.59 -4.51 37.89
C GLU A 175 18.77 -5.72 37.42
N THR A 176 19.48 -6.72 36.89
CA THR A 176 18.90 -8.05 36.66
C THR A 176 18.23 -8.57 37.95
N PRO A 177 17.02 -9.15 37.89
CA PRO A 177 16.25 -9.57 39.07
C PRO A 177 17.01 -10.48 40.06
N GLY A 178 18.08 -11.14 39.61
CA GLY A 178 18.92 -12.00 40.45
C GLY A 178 19.83 -11.26 41.43
N GLU A 179 20.26 -10.02 41.14
CA GLU A 179 21.14 -9.26 42.05
C GLU A 179 20.39 -8.61 43.20
N THR A 180 19.17 -8.12 42.95
CA THR A 180 18.29 -7.55 43.99
C THR A 180 17.89 -8.62 45.02
N LEU A 181 17.64 -9.85 44.57
CA LEU A 181 17.38 -11.00 45.44
C LEU A 181 18.62 -11.39 46.27
N LYS A 182 19.82 -11.39 45.67
CA LYS A 182 21.06 -11.64 46.43
C LYS A 182 21.33 -10.60 47.51
N LYS A 183 21.06 -9.31 47.25
CA LYS A 183 21.20 -8.23 48.24
C LYS A 183 20.16 -8.31 49.37
N LEU A 184 18.98 -8.90 49.11
CA LEU A 184 17.95 -9.14 50.13
C LEU A 184 18.23 -10.37 51.01
N PHE A 185 18.93 -11.38 50.47
CA PHE A 185 19.26 -12.61 51.19
C PHE A 185 20.70 -12.67 51.73
N THR A 186 21.48 -11.60 51.60
CA THR A 186 22.77 -11.47 52.29
C THR A 186 22.58 -10.66 53.57
N PRO A 187 22.51 -11.31 54.75
CA PRO A 187 22.55 -10.58 56.02
C PRO A 187 23.91 -9.89 56.15
N ARG A 188 23.87 -8.61 56.54
CA ARG A 188 25.05 -7.83 56.92
C ARG A 188 25.77 -8.45 58.12
#